data_AF-A0A529HD56-F1
#
_entry.id   AF-A0A529HD56-F1
#
_cell.length_a   1.000
_cell.length_b   1.000
_cell.length_c   1.000
_cell.angle_alpha   90.00
_cell.angle_beta   90.00
_cell.angle_gamma   90.00
#
_symmetry.space_group_name_H-M   'P 1'
#
loop_
_entity.id
_entity.type
_entity.pdbx_description
1 polymer ?
#
loop_
_entity_poly.entity_id
_entity_poly.type
_entity_poly.pdbx_seq_one_letter_code
_entity_poly.pdbx_strand_id
1 'polypeptide(L)'
;QSEFQAIAFKALLGIDRLRLYDIDRQASEKCARNLAGKGFDITICATGQDAVEGVDIITTVTADKQYATILTDNMVGSGVHINAVGGDCPGKTELHRDILLRSDIFVEFPPQTRIEGEIQQLDADHPVT
;
A
#
# COMPACT_ATOMS: atom_id res chain seq x y z
N GLN A 1 1.72 -11.65 1.83
CA GLN A 1 2.43 -10.46 2.32
C GLN A 1 1.62 -9.74 3.39
N SER A 2 0.31 -9.57 3.20
CA SER A 2 -0.59 -8.89 4.13
C SER A 2 -0.48 -9.33 5.59
N GLU A 3 -0.44 -10.63 5.89
CA GLU A 3 -0.34 -11.10 7.29
C GLU A 3 0.97 -10.65 7.96
N PHE A 4 2.09 -10.69 7.23
CA PHE A 4 3.39 -10.30 7.75
C PHE A 4 3.50 -8.79 7.97
N GLN A 5 3.01 -8.00 7.02
CA GLN A 5 2.95 -6.54 7.14
C GLN A 5 2.09 -6.13 8.35
N ALA A 6 0.90 -6.71 8.51
CA ALA A 6 0.03 -6.44 9.65
C ALA A 6 0.70 -6.73 11.00
N ILE A 7 1.38 -7.87 11.13
CA ILE A 7 2.11 -8.25 12.35
C ILE A 7 3.26 -7.27 12.63
N ALA A 8 4.02 -6.86 11.60
CA ALA A 8 5.10 -5.90 11.75
C ALA A 8 4.59 -4.54 12.25
N PHE A 9 3.54 -4.00 11.63
CA PHE A 9 2.94 -2.73 12.06
C PHE A 9 2.38 -2.79 13.48
N LYS A 10 1.77 -3.91 13.89
CA LYS A 10 1.35 -4.10 15.28
C LYS A 10 2.54 -4.07 16.24
N ALA A 11 3.59 -4.82 15.93
CA ALA A 11 4.75 -4.97 16.80
C ALA A 11 5.57 -3.68 16.93
N LEU A 12 5.70 -2.91 15.84
CA LEU A 12 6.54 -1.72 15.78
C LEU A 12 5.78 -0.43 16.11
N LEU A 13 4.53 -0.31 15.67
CA LEU A 13 3.75 0.92 15.76
C LEU A 13 2.47 0.79 16.60
N GLY A 14 2.16 -0.41 17.11
CA GLY A 14 0.96 -0.64 17.93
C GLY A 14 -0.36 -0.68 17.14
N ILE A 15 -0.30 -0.78 15.80
CA ILE A 15 -1.51 -0.86 14.96
C ILE A 15 -2.28 -2.14 15.26
N ASP A 16 -3.53 -2.02 15.72
CA ASP A 16 -4.40 -3.14 16.03
C ASP A 16 -5.73 -3.14 15.26
N ARG A 17 -6.07 -2.07 14.54
CA ARG A 17 -7.22 -1.99 13.63
C ARG A 17 -6.78 -2.15 12.19
N LEU A 18 -7.36 -3.12 11.49
CA LEU A 18 -7.06 -3.41 10.09
C LEU A 18 -8.31 -3.32 9.23
N ARG A 19 -8.17 -2.66 8.08
CA ARG A 19 -9.18 -2.66 7.02
C ARG A 19 -8.60 -3.41 5.83
N LEU A 20 -9.23 -4.51 5.43
CA LEU A 20 -8.72 -5.39 4.39
C LEU A 20 -9.59 -5.30 3.15
N TYR A 21 -8.96 -5.16 1.99
CA TYR A 21 -9.59 -5.27 0.69
C TYR A 21 -8.68 -6.02 -0.28
N ASP A 22 -9.29 -6.87 -1.08
CA ASP A 22 -8.68 -7.56 -2.21
C ASP A 22 -9.81 -7.82 -3.23
N ILE A 23 -9.49 -7.77 -4.52
CA ILE A 23 -10.45 -8.11 -5.58
C ILE A 23 -10.91 -9.58 -5.45
N ASP A 24 -10.03 -10.46 -4.95
CA ASP A 24 -10.41 -11.77 -4.48
C ASP A 24 -10.76 -11.69 -2.99
N ARG A 25 -12.07 -11.61 -2.72
CA ARG A 25 -12.59 -11.58 -1.35
C ARG A 25 -12.07 -12.74 -0.49
N GLN A 26 -11.81 -13.92 -1.06
CA GLN A 26 -11.30 -15.06 -0.31
C GLN A 26 -9.90 -14.81 0.26
N ALA A 27 -9.08 -13.99 -0.42
CA ALA A 27 -7.77 -13.58 0.06
C ALA A 27 -7.87 -12.71 1.33
N SER A 28 -8.80 -11.74 1.33
CA SER A 28 -9.10 -10.92 2.52
C SER A 28 -9.61 -11.77 3.69
N GLU A 29 -10.54 -12.70 3.43
CA GLU A 29 -11.08 -13.60 4.44
C GLU A 29 -10.01 -14.56 5.00
N LYS A 30 -9.12 -15.07 4.14
CA LYS A 30 -7.97 -15.90 4.54
C LYS A 30 -7.02 -15.12 5.45
N CYS A 31 -6.67 -13.89 5.08
CA CYS A 31 -5.83 -13.02 5.89
C CYS A 31 -6.46 -12.78 7.28
N ALA A 32 -7.76 -12.42 7.32
CA ALA A 32 -8.49 -12.24 8.57
C ALA A 32 -8.48 -13.51 9.44
N ARG A 33 -8.69 -14.69 8.86
CA ARG A 33 -8.61 -15.97 9.60
C ARG A 33 -7.22 -16.24 10.14
N ASN A 34 -6.16 -15.98 9.37
CA ASN A 34 -4.78 -16.18 9.80
C ASN A 34 -4.36 -15.22 10.93
N LEU A 35 -4.97 -14.03 10.97
CA LEU A 35 -4.74 -13.02 12.00
C LEU A 35 -5.67 -13.15 13.21
N ALA A 36 -6.67 -14.03 13.16
CA ALA A 36 -7.60 -14.26 14.25
C ALA A 36 -6.86 -14.64 15.55
N GLY A 37 -7.30 -14.08 16.67
CA GLY A 37 -6.68 -14.29 17.98
C GLY A 37 -5.35 -13.57 18.20
N LYS A 38 -4.83 -12.80 17.23
CA LYS A 38 -3.60 -12.00 17.38
C LYS A 38 -3.86 -10.58 17.90
N GLY A 39 -5.06 -10.32 18.42
CA GLY A 39 -5.46 -9.02 18.96
C GLY A 39 -5.66 -7.95 17.90
N PHE A 40 -6.14 -8.30 16.71
CA PHE A 40 -6.55 -7.34 15.70
C PHE A 40 -8.08 -7.19 15.69
N ASP A 41 -8.55 -5.97 15.53
CA ASP A 41 -9.90 -5.64 15.08
C ASP A 41 -9.86 -5.50 13.55
N ILE A 42 -10.53 -6.42 12.84
CA ILE A 42 -10.40 -6.56 11.39
C ILE A 42 -11.76 -6.32 10.72
N THR A 43 -11.80 -5.36 9.81
CA THR A 43 -12.94 -5.11 8.92
C THR A 43 -12.57 -5.49 7.49
N ILE A 44 -13.36 -6.37 6.86
CA ILE A 44 -13.23 -6.66 5.42
C ILE A 44 -14.13 -5.68 4.66
N CYS A 45 -13.52 -4.84 3.84
CA CYS A 45 -14.17 -3.78 3.08
C CYS A 45 -14.70 -4.26 1.74
N ALA A 46 -15.71 -3.57 1.20
CA ALA A 46 -16.31 -3.91 -0.09
C ALA A 46 -15.54 -3.31 -1.28
N THR A 47 -14.89 -2.17 -1.07
CA THR A 47 -14.08 -1.48 -2.08
C THR A 47 -12.73 -1.03 -1.50
N GLY A 48 -11.77 -0.74 -2.39
CA GLY A 48 -10.50 -0.12 -2.00
C GLY A 48 -10.70 1.26 -1.37
N GLN A 49 -11.67 2.05 -1.87
CA GLN A 49 -12.04 3.35 -1.31
C GLN A 49 -12.47 3.22 0.14
N ASP A 50 -13.35 2.25 0.43
CA ASP A 50 -13.77 2.00 1.82
C ASP A 50 -12.54 1.65 2.66
N ALA A 51 -11.64 0.79 2.20
CA ALA A 51 -10.51 0.31 3.00
C ALA A 51 -9.53 1.42 3.44
N VAL A 52 -9.41 2.51 2.67
CA VAL A 52 -8.44 3.58 2.92
C VAL A 52 -9.03 4.82 3.57
N GLU A 53 -10.34 4.90 3.73
CA GLU A 53 -10.98 6.07 4.33
C GLU A 53 -10.59 6.24 5.81
N GLY A 54 -10.05 7.40 6.18
CA GLY A 54 -9.74 7.73 7.58
C GLY A 54 -8.67 6.85 8.24
N VAL A 55 -7.81 6.20 7.45
CA VAL A 55 -6.68 5.39 7.98
C VAL A 55 -5.41 6.23 8.09
N ASP A 56 -4.56 5.90 9.06
CA ASP A 56 -3.26 6.56 9.25
C ASP A 56 -2.18 6.00 8.30
N ILE A 57 -2.29 4.70 7.95
CA ILE A 57 -1.33 3.98 7.13
C ILE A 57 -2.06 3.15 6.08
N ILE A 58 -1.62 3.26 4.83
CA ILE A 58 -2.06 2.39 3.73
C ILE A 58 -0.87 1.51 3.32
N THR A 59 -1.08 0.19 3.24
CA THR A 59 -0.10 -0.74 2.67
C THR A 59 -0.67 -1.38 1.42
N THR A 60 0.01 -1.21 0.28
CA THR A 60 -0.34 -1.88 -0.97
C THR A 60 0.65 -3.01 -1.23
N VAL A 61 0.12 -4.21 -1.45
CA VAL A 61 0.89 -5.46 -1.68
C VAL A 61 0.18 -6.31 -2.74
N THR A 62 -0.38 -5.66 -3.76
CA THR A 62 -1.10 -6.35 -4.84
C THR A 62 -0.13 -6.98 -5.84
N ALA A 63 -0.62 -7.98 -6.57
CA ALA A 63 0.17 -8.76 -7.51
C ALA A 63 -0.43 -8.71 -8.91
N ASP A 64 -0.52 -7.52 -9.48
CA ASP A 64 -0.89 -7.33 -10.89
C ASP A 64 0.33 -6.85 -11.69
N LYS A 65 0.60 -7.45 -12.86
CA LYS A 65 1.72 -7.04 -13.74
C LYS A 65 1.25 -5.98 -14.73
N GLN A 66 0.77 -4.86 -14.21
CA GLN A 66 0.26 -3.73 -14.99
C GLN A 66 0.58 -2.42 -14.28
N TYR A 67 0.51 -1.31 -15.03
CA TYR A 67 0.47 0.04 -14.46
C TYR A 67 -0.90 0.27 -13.82
N ALA A 68 -1.12 -0.32 -12.65
CA ALA A 68 -2.37 -0.20 -11.93
C ALA A 68 -2.43 1.14 -11.16
N THR A 69 -3.66 1.61 -10.94
CA THR A 69 -3.96 2.78 -10.12
C THR A 69 -4.85 2.33 -8.96
N ILE A 70 -4.31 1.42 -8.15
CA ILE A 70 -4.99 0.85 -6.98
C ILE A 70 -5.35 1.96 -6.00
N LEU A 71 -4.45 2.93 -5.81
CA LEU A 71 -4.75 4.18 -5.12
C LEU A 71 -4.80 5.33 -6.13
N THR A 72 -5.91 6.06 -6.10
CA THR A 72 -6.08 7.31 -6.84
C THR A 72 -5.92 8.50 -5.90
N ASP A 73 -5.73 9.69 -6.47
CA ASP A 73 -5.49 10.89 -5.67
C ASP A 73 -6.61 11.17 -4.65
N ASN A 74 -7.86 11.02 -5.06
CA ASN A 74 -9.04 11.25 -4.21
C ASN A 74 -9.24 10.21 -3.09
N MET A 75 -8.48 9.12 -3.10
CA MET A 75 -8.54 8.08 -2.07
C MET A 75 -7.64 8.40 -0.87
N VAL A 76 -6.62 9.23 -1.06
CA VAL A 76 -5.55 9.44 -0.07
C VAL A 76 -5.68 10.81 0.56
N GLY A 77 -6.03 10.83 1.85
CA GLY A 77 -6.07 12.06 2.66
C GLY A 77 -4.68 12.64 2.96
N SER A 78 -4.65 13.88 3.44
CA SER A 78 -3.42 14.48 3.97
C SER A 78 -2.97 13.80 5.25
N GLY A 79 -1.66 13.64 5.45
CA GLY A 79 -1.08 13.08 6.67
C GLY A 79 -1.07 11.55 6.76
N VAL A 80 -1.47 10.87 5.69
CA VAL A 80 -1.44 9.40 5.58
C VAL A 80 -0.05 8.93 5.13
N HIS A 81 0.47 7.89 5.78
CA HIS A 81 1.68 7.20 5.31
C HIS A 81 1.30 6.06 4.36
N ILE A 82 1.96 5.99 3.20
CA ILE A 82 1.80 4.89 2.24
C ILE A 82 3.05 4.02 2.23
N ASN A 83 2.88 2.74 2.52
CA ASN A 83 3.86 1.69 2.36
C ASN A 83 3.56 0.91 1.07
N ALA A 84 4.08 1.41 -0.05
CA ALA A 84 3.83 0.85 -1.39
C ALA A 84 4.87 -0.22 -1.74
N VAL A 85 4.46 -1.49 -1.66
CA VAL A 85 5.36 -2.65 -1.78
C VAL A 85 5.10 -3.50 -3.02
N GLY A 86 3.89 -3.45 -3.59
CA GLY A 86 3.50 -4.32 -4.69
C GLY A 86 4.13 -3.94 -6.04
N GLY A 87 4.32 -2.64 -6.31
CA GLY A 87 5.00 -2.14 -7.51
C GLY A 87 6.51 -2.35 -7.46
N ASP A 88 6.98 -3.47 -8.04
CA ASP A 88 8.34 -3.99 -7.83
C ASP A 88 9.09 -4.35 -9.13
N CYS A 89 8.59 -3.93 -10.29
CA CYS A 89 9.28 -4.14 -11.56
C CYS A 89 8.91 -3.10 -12.63
N PRO A 90 9.69 -3.00 -13.73
CA PRO A 90 9.38 -2.06 -14.79
C PRO A 90 8.03 -2.41 -15.42
N GLY A 91 7.14 -1.43 -15.56
CA GLY A 91 5.80 -1.68 -16.07
C GLY A 91 4.74 -2.00 -15.02
N LYS A 92 5.11 -2.03 -13.73
CA LYS A 92 4.24 -2.45 -12.63
C LYS A 92 4.23 -1.41 -11.52
N THR A 93 3.09 -0.76 -11.36
CA THR A 93 2.85 0.30 -10.35
C THR A 93 1.48 0.12 -9.72
N GLU A 94 1.29 0.65 -8.51
CA GLU A 94 0.03 0.61 -7.76
C GLU A 94 -0.55 2.01 -7.51
N LEU A 95 0.28 3.06 -7.56
CA LEU A 95 -0.11 4.42 -7.21
C LEU A 95 -0.32 5.27 -8.45
N HIS A 96 -1.38 6.09 -8.43
CA HIS A 96 -1.50 7.17 -9.39
C HIS A 96 -0.37 8.21 -9.21
N ARG A 97 0.23 8.67 -10.31
CA ARG A 97 1.34 9.64 -10.35
C ARG A 97 1.13 10.88 -9.46
N ASP A 98 -0.09 11.40 -9.40
CA ASP A 98 -0.40 12.61 -8.61
C ASP A 98 -0.22 12.41 -7.09
N ILE A 99 -0.36 11.17 -6.59
CA ILE A 99 -0.04 10.86 -5.19
C ILE A 99 1.46 11.09 -4.96
N LEU A 100 2.30 10.63 -5.89
CA LEU A 100 3.76 10.78 -5.79
C LEU A 100 4.17 12.25 -5.80
N LEU A 101 3.60 13.05 -6.70
CA LEU A 101 3.96 14.47 -6.87
C LEU A 101 3.67 15.34 -5.64
N ARG A 102 2.75 14.91 -4.75
CA ARG A 102 2.40 15.62 -3.53
C ARG A 102 2.91 14.96 -2.24
N SER A 103 3.71 13.90 -2.36
CA SER A 103 4.23 13.15 -1.23
C SER A 103 5.71 13.44 -1.02
N ASP A 104 6.17 13.34 0.23
CA ASP A 104 7.58 13.14 0.52
C ASP A 104 7.91 11.66 0.25
N ILE A 105 8.81 11.39 -0.70
CA ILE A 105 9.10 10.05 -1.18
C ILE A 105 10.42 9.55 -0.58
N PHE A 106 10.35 8.37 0.04
CA PHE A 106 11.50 7.67 0.61
C PHE A 106 11.71 6.35 -0.13
N VAL A 107 12.95 6.04 -0.50
CA VAL A 107 13.28 4.83 -1.27
C VAL A 107 14.47 4.08 -0.68
N GLU A 108 14.60 2.80 -0.99
CA GLU A 108 15.71 1.98 -0.52
C GLU A 108 17.01 2.26 -1.30
N PHE A 109 17.02 1.98 -2.61
CA PHE A 109 18.19 2.18 -3.47
C PHE A 109 17.79 2.91 -4.76
N PRO A 110 18.03 4.23 -4.86
CA PRO A 110 17.49 5.06 -5.94
C PRO A 110 17.76 4.56 -7.36
N PRO A 111 18.97 4.08 -7.73
CA PRO A 111 19.23 3.58 -9.08
C PRO A 111 18.33 2.41 -9.50
N GLN A 112 17.96 1.54 -8.56
CA GLN A 112 17.04 0.43 -8.82
C GLN A 112 15.58 0.89 -8.75
N THR A 113 15.21 1.64 -7.71
CA THR A 113 13.82 2.06 -7.50
C THR A 113 13.30 2.97 -8.63
N ARG A 114 14.18 3.72 -9.31
CA ARG A 114 13.83 4.48 -10.53
C ARG A 114 13.36 3.62 -11.70
N ILE A 115 13.77 2.37 -11.75
CA ILE A 115 13.43 1.43 -12.83
C ILE A 115 12.22 0.58 -12.42
N GLU A 116 12.15 0.18 -11.15
CA GLU A 116 11.22 -0.86 -10.69
C GLU A 116 10.06 -0.34 -9.83
N GLY A 117 10.26 0.74 -9.08
CA GLY A 117 9.29 1.24 -8.11
C GLY A 117 8.27 2.21 -8.71
N GLU A 118 7.43 2.78 -7.85
CA GLU A 118 6.40 3.75 -8.24
C GLU A 118 6.97 4.99 -8.96
N ILE A 119 8.18 5.40 -8.57
CA ILE A 119 8.85 6.60 -9.10
C ILE A 119 9.33 6.44 -10.55
N GLN A 120 9.17 5.26 -11.17
CA GLN A 120 9.36 5.10 -12.62
C GLN A 120 8.39 5.97 -13.44
N GLN A 121 7.32 6.48 -12.81
CA GLN A 121 6.35 7.42 -13.39
C GLN A 121 6.80 8.89 -13.35
N LEU A 122 7.93 9.19 -12.71
CA LEU A 122 8.44 10.55 -12.48
C LEU A 122 9.67 10.83 -13.34
N ASP A 123 10.04 12.11 -13.43
CA ASP A 123 11.29 12.52 -14.07
C ASP A 123 12.49 11.90 -13.35
N ALA A 124 13.55 11.58 -14.11
CA ALA A 124 14.70 10.84 -13.61
C ALA A 124 15.43 11.53 -12.43
N ASP A 125 15.32 12.86 -12.35
CA ASP A 125 15.91 13.74 -11.34
C ASP A 125 14.92 14.18 -10.24
N HIS A 126 13.67 13.69 -10.26
CA HIS A 126 12.69 14.03 -9.23
C HIS A 126 13.23 13.69 -7.83
N PRO A 127 13.24 14.60 -6.86
CA PRO A 127 13.89 14.35 -5.57
C PRO A 127 13.26 13.18 -4.82
N VAL A 128 14.10 12.32 -4.24
CA VAL A 128 13.71 11.24 -3.31
C VAL A 128 14.72 11.22 -2.17
N THR A 129 14.28 10.76 -1.00
CA THR A 129 15.14 10.60 0.19
C THR A 129 15.54 9.15 0.39
#